data_AF-A0A7W0XAS8-F1
#
_entry.id   AF-A0A7W0XAS8-F1
#
_cell.length_a   1.000
_cell.length_b   1.000
_cell.length_c   1.000
_cell.angle_alpha   90.00
_cell.angle_beta   90.00
_cell.angle_gamma   90.00
#
_symmetry.space_group_name_H-M   'P 1'
#
loop_
_entity.id
_entity.type
_entity.pdbx_description
1 polymer ?
#
loop_
_entity_poly.entity_id
_entity_poly.type
_entity_poly.pdbx_seq_one_letter_code
_entity_poly.pdbx_strand_id
1 'polypeptide(L)'
;MPTSHPRHSITETPAVAAALEPLRARLGANAPTLAELVMRGAEAKLRELQAQDRAHAHALQTFVDRLCSGAEPDLEEIGRIRHASRHP
;
A
#
# COMPACT_ATOMS: atom_id res chain seq x y z
N MET A 1 7.56 25.75 24.88
CA MET A 1 6.67 25.57 23.73
C MET A 1 6.51 24.07 23.46
N PRO A 2 5.44 23.41 23.92
CA PRO A 2 5.16 22.04 23.52
C PRO A 2 4.70 22.07 22.05
N THR A 3 5.43 21.40 21.16
CA THR A 3 5.00 21.28 19.76
C THR A 3 3.87 20.27 19.69
N SER A 4 2.76 20.62 19.02
CA SER A 4 1.57 19.77 18.85
C SER A 4 1.85 18.42 18.15
N HIS A 5 3.05 18.23 17.61
CA HIS A 5 3.47 17.03 16.92
C HIS A 5 4.38 16.21 17.85
N PRO A 6 4.00 14.97 18.18
CA PRO A 6 4.88 14.02 18.85
C PRO A 6 6.18 13.88 18.05
N ARG A 7 7.32 14.23 18.66
CA ARG A 7 8.64 13.99 18.07
C ARG A 7 9.08 12.59 18.47
N HIS A 8 8.92 11.63 17.58
CA HIS A 8 9.45 10.28 17.77
C HIS A 8 10.81 10.17 17.09
N SER A 9 11.84 9.78 17.84
CA SER A 9 13.10 9.34 17.25
C SER A 9 12.89 7.95 16.65
N ILE A 10 13.09 7.81 15.34
CA ILE A 10 13.11 6.50 14.69
C ILE A 10 14.52 5.95 14.86
N THR A 11 14.66 4.97 15.74
CA THR A 11 15.93 4.24 15.90
C THR A 11 15.97 3.08 14.92
N GLU A 12 17.10 2.91 14.24
CA GLU A 12 17.34 1.75 13.41
C GLU A 12 17.49 0.50 14.28
N THR A 13 16.53 -0.42 14.17
CA THR A 13 16.65 -1.75 14.81
C THR A 13 17.57 -2.65 13.98
N PRO A 14 18.10 -3.75 14.54
CA PRO A 14 18.94 -4.69 13.78
C PRO A 14 18.26 -5.23 12.51
N ALA A 15 16.94 -5.44 12.54
CA ALA A 15 16.19 -5.89 11.37
C ALA A 15 16.13 -4.81 10.27
N VAL A 16 15.95 -3.55 10.66
CA VAL A 16 15.98 -2.42 9.71
C VAL A 16 17.39 -2.26 9.14
N ALA A 17 18.43 -2.34 9.97
CA ALA A 17 19.82 -2.28 9.50
C ALA A 17 20.12 -3.35 8.45
N ALA A 18 19.75 -4.61 8.72
CA ALA A 18 19.95 -5.71 7.79
C ALA A 18 19.21 -5.48 6.45
N ALA A 19 18.00 -4.90 6.49
CA ALA A 19 17.24 -4.59 5.29
C ALA A 19 17.85 -3.42 4.47
N LEU A 20 18.50 -2.46 5.13
CA LEU A 20 19.13 -1.30 4.49
C LEU A 20 20.56 -1.56 4.01
N GLU A 21 21.24 -2.57 4.56
CA GLU A 21 22.62 -2.90 4.22
C GLU A 21 22.86 -3.07 2.70
N PRO A 22 22.02 -3.80 1.94
CA PRO A 22 22.22 -3.92 0.49
C PRO A 22 22.09 -2.59 -0.25
N LEU A 23 21.19 -1.71 0.22
CA LEU A 23 20.99 -0.39 -0.36
C LEU A 23 22.20 0.51 -0.09
N ARG A 24 22.75 0.45 1.12
CA ARG A 24 23.97 1.17 1.52
C ARG A 24 25.18 0.68 0.74
N ALA A 25 25.36 -0.63 0.61
CA ALA A 25 26.44 -1.20 -0.19
C ALA A 25 26.41 -0.72 -1.65
N ARG A 26 25.22 -0.49 -2.21
CA ARG A 26 25.05 -0.03 -3.59
C ARG A 26 25.20 1.48 -3.78
N LEU A 27 24.76 2.29 -2.81
CA LEU A 27 24.68 3.75 -2.95
C LEU A 27 25.77 4.51 -2.18
N GLY A 28 26.43 3.85 -1.23
CA GLY A 28 27.49 4.45 -0.40
C GLY A 28 27.01 5.73 0.29
N ALA A 29 27.79 6.80 0.14
CA ALA A 29 27.49 8.11 0.71
C ALA A 29 26.19 8.76 0.17
N ASN A 30 25.65 8.26 -0.95
CA ASN A 30 24.39 8.73 -1.53
C ASN A 30 23.17 7.93 -1.04
N ALA A 31 23.36 7.03 -0.07
CA ALA A 31 22.24 6.30 0.51
C ALA A 31 21.27 7.28 1.20
N PRO A 32 19.96 7.19 0.93
CA PRO A 32 18.97 8.07 1.54
C PRO A 32 18.92 7.86 3.06
N THR A 33 18.53 8.92 3.77
CA THR A 33 18.36 8.85 5.23
C THR A 33 17.19 7.94 5.61
N LEU A 34 17.19 7.45 6.85
CA LEU A 34 16.08 6.62 7.35
C LEU A 34 14.73 7.35 7.26
N ALA A 35 14.70 8.67 7.51
CA ALA A 35 13.49 9.48 7.39
C ALA A 35 12.99 9.56 5.93
N GLU A 36 13.90 9.74 4.97
CA GLU A 36 13.56 9.74 3.54
C GLU A 36 12.98 8.40 3.09
N LEU A 37 13.54 7.29 3.58
CA LEU A 37 13.05 5.96 3.30
C LEU A 37 11.66 5.72 3.89
N VAL A 38 11.39 6.20 5.10
CA VAL A 38 10.05 6.14 5.72
C VAL A 38 9.03 6.92 4.89
N MET A 39 9.35 8.15 4.47
CA MET A 39 8.46 8.94 3.62
C MET A 39 8.17 8.24 2.29
N ARG A 40 9.21 7.75 1.60
CA ARG A 40 9.06 7.00 0.35
C ARG A 40 8.25 5.72 0.52
N GLY A 41 8.45 5.01 1.63
CA GLY A 41 7.70 3.80 1.96
C GLY A 41 6.22 4.09 2.20
N ALA A 42 5.91 5.18 2.90
CA ALA A 42 4.53 5.61 3.13
C ALA A 42 3.82 5.96 1.82
N GLU A 43 4.48 6.73 0.95
CA GLU A 43 3.94 7.09 -0.38
C GLU A 43 3.77 5.87 -1.29
N ALA A 44 4.72 4.94 -1.27
CA ALA A 44 4.60 3.68 -2.00
C ALA A 44 3.41 2.86 -1.50
N LYS A 45 3.25 2.73 -0.18
CA LYS A 45 2.13 2.00 0.41
C LYS A 45 0.78 2.63 0.08
N LEU A 46 0.69 3.95 0.12
CA LEU A 46 -0.53 4.66 -0.27
C LEU A 46 -0.87 4.40 -1.74
N ARG A 47 0.12 4.43 -2.64
CA ARG A 47 -0.09 4.12 -4.06
C ARG A 47 -0.56 2.69 -4.29
N GLU A 48 -0.04 1.73 -3.53
CA GLU A 48 -0.51 0.33 -3.57
C GLU A 48 -1.98 0.23 -3.18
N LEU A 49 -2.37 0.86 -2.05
CA LEU A 49 -3.76 0.86 -1.59
C LEU A 49 -4.69 1.50 -2.62
N GLN A 50 -4.32 2.67 -3.14
CA GLN A 50 -5.11 3.33 -4.20
C GLN A 50 -5.22 2.49 -5.48
N ALA A 51 -4.19 1.70 -5.82
CA ALA A 51 -4.26 0.80 -6.95
C ALA A 51 -5.22 -0.37 -6.69
N GLN A 52 -5.22 -0.91 -5.46
CA GLN A 52 -6.18 -1.92 -5.02
C GLN A 52 -7.61 -1.40 -5.06
N ASP A 53 -7.85 -0.18 -4.55
CA ASP A 53 -9.16 0.47 -4.58
C ASP A 53 -9.67 0.67 -6.01
N ARG A 54 -8.81 1.15 -6.92
CA ARG A 54 -9.16 1.30 -8.35
C ARG A 54 -9.49 -0.05 -8.99
N ALA A 55 -8.72 -1.09 -8.69
CA ALA A 55 -8.98 -2.43 -9.22
C ALA A 55 -10.31 -2.98 -8.69
N HIS A 56 -10.62 -2.72 -7.42
CA HIS A 56 -11.90 -3.10 -6.82
C HIS A 56 -13.08 -2.35 -7.45
N ALA A 57 -12.98 -1.03 -7.60
CA ALA A 57 -14.00 -0.21 -8.25
C ALA A 57 -14.26 -0.67 -9.70
N HIS A 58 -13.21 -0.99 -10.44
CA HIS A 58 -13.33 -1.52 -11.80
C HIS A 58 -14.02 -2.90 -11.83
N ALA A 59 -13.65 -3.81 -10.92
CA ALA A 59 -14.28 -5.12 -10.80
C ALA A 59 -15.77 -4.99 -10.47
N LEU A 60 -16.13 -4.11 -9.54
CA LEU A 60 -17.53 -3.84 -9.18
C LEU A 60 -18.31 -3.28 -10.37
N GLN A 61 -17.76 -2.30 -11.10
CA GLN A 61 -18.42 -1.72 -12.27
C GLN A 61 -18.65 -2.80 -13.35
N THR A 62 -17.64 -3.61 -13.65
CA THR A 62 -17.74 -4.69 -14.65
C THR A 62 -18.79 -5.73 -14.25
N PHE A 63 -18.94 -6.00 -12.95
CA PHE A 63 -19.96 -6.90 -12.42
C PHE A 63 -21.36 -6.30 -12.55
N VAL A 64 -21.55 -5.02 -12.18
CA VAL A 64 -22.82 -4.29 -12.34
C VAL A 64 -23.23 -4.22 -13.80
N ASP A 65 -22.31 -3.88 -14.71
CA ASP A 65 -22.58 -3.81 -16.15
C ASP A 65 -23.07 -5.16 -16.70
N ARG A 66 -22.47 -6.27 -16.23
CA ARG A 66 -22.91 -7.63 -16.60
C ARG A 66 -24.31 -7.96 -16.07
N LEU A 67 -24.61 -7.64 -14.82
CA LEU A 67 -25.95 -7.81 -14.26
C LEU A 67 -27.00 -7.01 -15.05
N CYS A 68 -26.70 -5.75 -15.38
CA CYS A 68 -27.59 -4.91 -16.18
C CYS A 68 -27.77 -5.43 -17.62
N SER A 69 -26.77 -6.13 -18.17
CA SER A 69 -26.85 -6.78 -19.49
C SER A 69 -27.62 -8.11 -19.50
N GLY A 70 -28.11 -8.58 -18.36
CA GLY A 70 -28.91 -9.81 -18.24
C GLY A 70 -28.07 -11.10 -18.16
N ALA A 71 -26.76 -11.00 -17.91
CA ALA A 71 -25.92 -12.17 -17.67
C ALA A 71 -26.13 -12.71 -16.25
N GLU A 72 -26.18 -14.04 -16.11
CA GLU A 72 -26.27 -14.68 -14.79
C GLU A 72 -24.95 -14.45 -14.02
N PRO A 73 -25.00 -14.02 -12.74
CA PRO A 73 -23.79 -13.68 -12.01
C PRO A 73 -22.97 -14.90 -11.58
N ASP A 74 -21.65 -14.80 -11.75
CA ASP A 74 -20.69 -15.79 -11.27
C ASP A 74 -20.48 -15.67 -9.74
N LEU A 75 -20.75 -16.76 -9.01
CA LEU A 75 -20.62 -16.83 -7.54
C LEU A 75 -19.16 -16.69 -7.07
N GLU A 76 -18.17 -17.13 -7.85
CA GLU A 76 -16.75 -16.95 -7.50
C GLU A 76 -16.34 -15.48 -7.60
N GLU A 77 -16.88 -14.76 -8.58
CA GLU A 77 -16.68 -13.33 -8.73
C GLU A 77 -17.32 -12.53 -7.59
N ILE A 78 -18.55 -12.87 -7.19
CA ILE A 78 -19.21 -12.27 -6.02
C ILE A 78 -18.35 -12.45 -4.77
N GLY A 79 -17.76 -13.64 -4.59
CA GLY A 79 -16.83 -13.93 -3.50
C GLY A 79 -15.63 -12.97 -3.51
N ARG A 80 -14.95 -12.82 -4.66
CA ARG A 80 -13.79 -11.93 -4.82
C ARG A 80 -14.11 -10.47 -4.50
N ILE A 81 -15.24 -9.95 -5.02
CA ILE A 81 -15.68 -8.57 -4.74
C ILE A 81 -15.96 -8.40 -3.24
N ARG A 82 -16.69 -9.32 -2.61
CA ARG A 82 -17.01 -9.27 -1.19
C ARG A 82 -15.76 -9.29 -0.29
N HIS A 83 -14.76 -10.10 -0.63
CA HIS A 83 -13.53 -10.17 0.16
C HIS A 83 -12.67 -8.91 0.00
N ALA A 84 -12.67 -8.28 -1.17
CA ALA A 84 -11.99 -7.01 -1.40
C ALA A 84 -12.64 -5.84 -0.62
N SER A 85 -13.96 -5.83 -0.40
CA SER A 85 -14.65 -4.78 0.36
C SER A 85 -14.45 -4.86 1.89
N ARG A 86 -13.85 -5.95 2.42
CA ARG A 86 -13.79 -6.21 3.88
C ARG A 86 -12.47 -5.81 4.55
N HIS A 87 -11.47 -5.40 3.77
CA HIS A 87 -10.19 -4.91 4.29
C HIS A 87 -9.99 -3.43 3.92
N PRO A 88 -10.32 -2.50 4.82
CA PRO A 88 -9.88 -1.10 4.72
C PRO A 88 -8.39 -0.95 5.04
#